data_AF-A0A7Y3ENL9-F1
#
_entry.id   AF-A0A7Y3ENL9-F1
#
_cell.length_a   1.000
_cell.length_b   1.000
_cell.length_c   1.000
_cell.angle_alpha   90.00
_cell.angle_beta   90.00
_cell.angle_gamma   90.00
#
_symmetry.space_group_name_H-M   'P 1'
#
loop_
_entity.id
_entity.type
_entity.pdbx_description
1 polymer ?
#
loop_
_entity_poly.entity_id
_entity_poly.type
_entity_poly.pdbx_seq_one_letter_code
_entity_poly.pdbx_strand_id
1 'polypeptide(L)' 'IYRFLENKGHDCVITREPGGTKIGNKIRSILLDPENNEMEPMAELLLYFSDRVQHVYELIKPA' A
#
# COMPACT_ATOMS: atom_id res chain seq x y z
N ILE A 1 18.70 2.78 2.24
CA ILE A 1 18.65 2.89 0.77
C ILE A 1 18.10 4.24 0.31
N TYR A 2 16.94 4.70 0.80
CA TYR A 2 16.39 6.03 0.49
C TYR A 2 17.41 7.18 0.64
N ARG A 3 17.97 7.36 1.85
CA ARG A 3 18.99 8.41 2.10
C ARG A 3 20.21 8.32 1.18
N PHE A 4 20.57 7.10 0.74
CA PHE A 4 21.68 6.91 -0.17
C PHE A 4 21.34 7.40 -1.59
N LEU A 5 20.12 7.18 -2.07
CA LEU A 5 19.64 7.64 -3.37
C LEU A 5 19.42 9.15 -3.39
N GLU A 6 18.84 9.70 -2.32
CA GLU A 6 18.64 11.14 -2.14
C GLU A 6 19.98 11.89 -2.09
N ASN A 7 20.98 11.38 -1.35
CA ASN A 7 22.33 11.95 -1.33
C ASN A 7 23.04 11.90 -2.69
N LYS A 8 22.56 11.07 -3.63
CA LYS A 8 23.03 11.01 -5.02
C LYS A 8 22.24 11.91 -5.96
N GLY A 9 21.29 12.70 -5.46
CA GLY A 9 20.49 13.64 -6.24
C GLY A 9 19.32 13.00 -6.98
N HIS A 10 18.84 11.82 -6.56
CA HIS A 10 17.64 11.20 -7.13
C HIS A 10 16.39 11.64 -6.38
N ASP A 11 15.37 12.08 -7.12
CA ASP A 11 14.02 12.28 -6.58
C ASP A 11 13.42 10.92 -6.17
N CYS A 12 13.02 10.83 -4.91
CA CYS A 12 12.56 9.59 -4.30
C CYS A 12 11.18 9.79 -3.67
N VAL A 13 10.20 9.00 -4.11
CA VAL A 13 8.89 8.92 -3.46
C VAL A 13 8.86 7.70 -2.54
N ILE A 14 8.65 7.93 -1.23
CA ILE A 14 8.48 6.84 -0.27
C ILE A 14 7.00 6.51 -0.16
N THR A 15 6.69 5.22 -0.24
CA THR A 15 5.34 4.72 -0.05
C THR A 15 5.31 3.33 0.59
N ARG A 16 4.12 2.82 0.93
CA ARG A 16 3.92 1.52 1.60
C ARG A 16 2.57 0.87 1.24
N GLU A 17 2.60 -0.43 1.00
CA GLU A 17 1.42 -1.31 0.94
C GLU A 17 1.34 -2.23 2.18
N PRO A 18 0.15 -2.62 2.67
CA PRO A 18 -1.13 -2.04 2.31
C PRO A 18 -1.24 -0.61 2.84
N GLY A 19 -1.83 0.30 2.08
CA GLY A 19 -1.90 1.74 2.38
C GLY A 19 -1.34 2.61 1.26
N GLY A 20 -0.87 3.81 1.61
CA GLY A 20 -0.19 4.72 0.68
C GLY A 20 -1.11 5.57 -0.19
N THR A 21 -2.42 5.28 -0.22
CA THR A 21 -3.46 6.10 -0.84
C THR A 21 -4.64 6.29 0.11
N LYS A 22 -5.56 7.21 -0.19
CA LYS A 22 -6.76 7.42 0.64
C LYS A 22 -7.62 6.17 0.74
N ILE A 23 -7.82 5.46 -0.39
CA ILE A 23 -8.57 4.21 -0.43
C ILE A 23 -7.75 3.08 0.21
N GLY A 24 -6.46 2.97 -0.12
CA GLY A 24 -5.58 1.95 0.43
C GLY A 24 -5.47 1.99 1.95
N ASN A 25 -5.46 3.19 2.55
CA ASN A 25 -5.46 3.32 4.02
C ASN A 25 -6.75 2.78 4.67
N LYS A 26 -7.90 2.83 3.98
CA LYS A 26 -9.15 2.21 4.46
C LYS A 26 -9.11 0.68 4.30
N ILE A 27 -8.51 0.19 3.22
CA ILE A 27 -8.32 -1.26 3.05
C ILE A 27 -7.35 -1.79 4.10
N ARG A 28 -6.25 -1.08 4.36
CA ARG A 28 -5.28 -1.38 5.43
C ARG A 28 -5.97 -1.48 6.80
N SER A 29 -6.88 -0.57 7.13
CA SER A 29 -7.56 -0.63 8.42
C SER A 29 -8.41 -1.89 8.56
N ILE A 30 -8.98 -2.41 7.47
CA ILE A 30 -9.72 -3.69 7.50
C ILE A 30 -8.75 -4.87 7.63
N LEU A 31 -7.69 -4.89 6.81
CA LEU A 31 -6.70 -5.98 6.76
C LEU A 31 -5.91 -6.17 8.06
N LEU A 32 -5.66 -5.09 8.80
CA LEU A 32 -4.80 -5.12 9.99
C LEU A 32 -5.58 -4.96 11.30
N ASP A 33 -6.91 -5.01 11.24
CA ASP A 33 -7.74 -5.04 12.43
C ASP A 33 -7.72 -6.46 13.02
N PRO A 34 -7.19 -6.66 14.25
CA PRO A 34 -7.16 -7.97 14.90
C PRO A 34 -8.56 -8.54 15.19
N GLU A 35 -9.61 -7.70 15.18
CA GLU A 35 -10.99 -8.15 15.37
C GLU A 35 -11.55 -8.87 14.14
N ASN A 36 -10.98 -8.68 12.95
CA ASN A 36 -11.41 -9.33 11.69
C ASN A 36 -10.75 -10.71 11.48
N ASN A 37 -10.70 -11.55 12.53
CA ASN A 37 -10.00 -12.84 12.51
C ASN A 37 -10.77 -13.97 11.79
N GLU A 38 -12.03 -13.73 11.44
CA GLU A 38 -12.93 -14.61 10.71
C GLU A 38 -12.87 -14.42 9.19
N MET A 39 -12.04 -13.48 8.71
CA MET A 39 -11.93 -13.17 7.28
C MET A 39 -11.44 -14.38 6.49
N GLU A 40 -12.20 -14.73 5.45
CA GLU A 40 -11.81 -15.83 4.55
C GLU A 40 -10.51 -15.48 3.81
N PRO A 41 -9.51 -16.39 3.72
CA PRO A 41 -8.21 -16.07 3.12
C PRO A 41 -8.28 -15.53 1.68
N MET A 42 -9.26 -15.95 0.89
CA MET A 42 -9.47 -15.40 -0.45
C MET A 42 -9.96 -13.95 -0.42
N ALA A 43 -10.79 -13.57 0.55
CA ALA A 43 -11.21 -12.18 0.73
C ALA A 43 -10.03 -11.29 1.16
N GLU A 44 -9.20 -11.78 2.09
CA GLU A 44 -7.98 -11.11 2.52
C GLU A 44 -7.04 -10.85 1.32
N LEU A 45 -6.78 -11.88 0.52
CA LEU A 45 -5.94 -11.77 -0.68
C LEU A 45 -6.47 -10.74 -1.67
N LEU A 46 -7.78 -10.73 -1.92
CA LEU A 46 -8.42 -9.78 -2.84
C LEU A 46 -8.37 -8.34 -2.30
N LEU A 47 -8.44 -8.13 -0.98
CA LEU A 47 -8.25 -6.82 -0.37
C LEU A 47 -6.81 -6.32 -0.56
N TYR A 48 -5.80 -7.18 -0.34
CA TYR A 48 -4.41 -6.83 -0.66
C TYR A 48 -4.23 -6.44 -2.14
N PHE A 49 -4.84 -7.17 -3.07
CA PHE A 49 -4.79 -6.81 -4.49
C PHE A 49 -5.53 -5.51 -4.80
N SER A 50 -6.67 -5.26 -4.15
CA SER A 50 -7.44 -4.03 -4.31
C SER A 50 -6.64 -2.81 -3.85
N ASP A 51 -5.96 -2.90 -2.71
CA ASP A 51 -5.03 -1.88 -2.22
C ASP A 51 -3.90 -1.63 -3.23
N ARG A 52 -3.22 -2.69 -3.66
CA ARG A 52 -2.10 -2.61 -4.61
C ARG A 52 -2.51 -1.97 -5.94
N VAL A 53 -3.63 -2.37 -6.52
CA VAL A 53 -4.09 -1.79 -7.79
C VAL A 53 -4.33 -0.30 -7.62
N GLN A 54 -5.01 0.12 -6.56
CA GLN A 54 -5.21 1.54 -6.30
C GLN A 54 -3.88 2.28 -6.13
N HIS A 55 -2.98 1.72 -5.34
CA HIS A 55 -1.66 2.29 -5.08
C HIS A 55 -0.85 2.46 -6.37
N VAL A 56 -0.85 1.45 -7.22
CA VAL A 56 -0.12 1.47 -8.49
C VAL A 56 -0.61 2.59 -9.39
N TYR A 57 -1.92 2.75 -9.56
CA TYR A 57 -2.48 3.74 -10.49
C TYR A 57 -2.47 5.16 -9.93
N GLU A 58 -2.59 5.35 -8.62
CA GLU A 58 -2.63 6.67 -7.99
C GLU A 58 -1.22 7.22 -7.70
N LEU A 59 -0.26 6.36 -7.34
CA LEU A 59 1.04 6.81 -6.84
C LEU A 59 2.24 6.24 -7.61
N ILE A 60 2.31 4.92 -7.89
CA ILE A 60 3.54 4.33 -8.46
C ILE A 60 3.69 4.65 -9.95
N LYS A 61 2.64 4.48 -10.77
CA LYS A 61 2.70 4.75 -12.22
C LYS A 61 2.95 6.21 -12.57
N PRO A 62 2.40 7.20 -11.83
CA PRO A 62 2.67 8.61 -12.12
C PRO A 62 4.01 9.15 -11.59
N ALA A 63 4.69 8.41 -10.71
CA ALA A 63 5.93 8.86 -10.04
C ALA A 63 7.17 8.81 -10.94
#